data_AF-A0A9E2Z6T9-F1
#
_entry.id   AF-A0A9E2Z6T9-F1
#
_cell.length_a   1.000
_cell.length_b   1.000
_cell.length_c   1.000
_cell.angle_alpha   90.00
_cell.angle_beta   90.00
_cell.angle_gamma   90.00
#
_symmetry.space_group_name_H-M   'P 1'
#
loop_
_entity.id
_entity.type
_entity.pdbx_description
1 polymer ?
#
loop_
_entity_poly.entity_id
_entity_poly.type
_entity_poly.pdbx_seq_one_letter_code
_entity_poly.pdbx_strand_id
1 'polypeptide(L)'
;MAGDDVLRRLLDAVAASPDDVSLRLYVASVMLNRGEATEALEQCSAVLNHVPGHPGAITLLRRATGMLSDPADVGEGYGEVNWAAYEEELSSDPS
;
A
#
# COMPACT_ATOMS: atom_id res chain seq x y z
N MET A 1 19.31 10.97 -7.04
CA MET A 1 20.15 10.42 -8.12
C MET A 1 20.90 9.15 -7.68
N ALA A 2 21.84 9.16 -6.72
CA ALA A 2 22.52 7.92 -6.32
C ALA A 2 21.61 6.87 -5.63
N GLY A 3 20.63 7.30 -4.82
CA GLY A 3 19.68 6.40 -4.16
C GLY A 3 18.67 5.75 -5.10
N ASP A 4 18.35 6.40 -6.22
CA ASP A 4 17.41 5.89 -7.23
C ASP A 4 18.03 4.74 -8.02
N ASP A 5 19.32 4.84 -8.35
CA ASP A 5 20.07 3.78 -9.03
C ASP A 5 20.21 2.51 -8.17
N VAL A 6 20.31 2.66 -6.86
CA VAL A 6 20.35 1.53 -5.91
C VAL A 6 19.00 0.85 -5.85
N LEU A 7 17.91 1.63 -5.68
CA LEU A 7 16.56 1.07 -5.64
C LEU A 7 16.23 0.32 -6.94
N ARG A 8 16.58 0.90 -8.10
CA ARG A 8 16.39 0.25 -9.39
C ARG A 8 17.10 -1.10 -9.49
N ARG A 9 18.37 -1.18 -9.05
CA ARG A 9 19.11 -2.45 -9.03
C ARG A 9 18.52 -3.48 -8.08
N LEU A 10 18.01 -3.05 -6.93
CA LEU A 10 17.33 -3.95 -6.00
C LEU A 10 16.03 -4.48 -6.60
N LEU A 11 15.27 -3.64 -7.32
CA LEU A 11 14.07 -4.07 -8.04
C LEU A 11 14.39 -5.04 -9.18
N ASP A 12 15.46 -4.79 -9.95
CA ASP A 12 15.95 -5.73 -10.96
C ASP A 12 16.30 -7.09 -10.33
N ALA A 13 16.92 -7.09 -9.15
CA ALA A 13 17.23 -8.31 -8.41
C ALA A 13 15.97 -9.03 -7.88
N VAL A 14 14.96 -8.30 -7.39
CA VAL A 14 13.67 -8.87 -7.00
C VAL A 14 12.96 -9.49 -8.20
N ALA A 15 13.03 -8.86 -9.37
CA ALA A 15 12.45 -9.43 -10.59
C ALA A 15 13.15 -10.73 -11.01
N ALA A 16 14.47 -10.83 -10.80
CA ALA A 16 15.24 -12.05 -11.04
C ALA A 16 15.00 -13.16 -9.98
N SER A 17 14.50 -12.81 -8.79
CA SER A 17 14.23 -13.74 -7.70
C SER A 17 12.95 -13.34 -6.96
N PRO A 18 11.78 -13.56 -7.59
CA PRO A 18 10.51 -13.05 -7.10
C PRO A 18 10.04 -13.68 -5.79
N ASP A 19 10.60 -14.82 -5.39
CA ASP A 19 10.25 -15.52 -4.16
C ASP A 19 11.19 -15.16 -2.99
N ASP A 20 12.21 -14.32 -3.21
CA ASP A 20 13.11 -13.85 -2.14
C ASP A 20 12.38 -12.83 -1.25
N VAL A 21 11.73 -13.35 -0.22
CA VAL A 21 11.02 -12.59 0.79
C VAL A 21 11.93 -11.57 1.49
N SER A 22 13.18 -11.94 1.78
CA SER A 22 14.09 -11.05 2.51
C SER A 22 14.46 -9.83 1.67
N LEU A 23 14.75 -10.05 0.39
CA LEU A 23 15.05 -8.98 -0.56
C LEU A 23 13.85 -8.06 -0.77
N ARG A 24 12.63 -8.61 -0.89
CA ARG A 24 11.40 -7.80 -1.01
C ARG A 24 11.14 -6.93 0.22
N LEU A 25 11.35 -7.47 1.42
CA LEU A 25 11.20 -6.69 2.66
C LEU A 25 12.24 -5.58 2.76
N TYR A 26 13.46 -5.82 2.28
CA TYR A 26 14.49 -4.81 2.22
C TYR A 26 14.10 -3.66 1.27
N VAL A 27 13.61 -3.98 0.06
CA VAL A 27 13.11 -2.99 -0.91
C VAL A 27 11.96 -2.17 -0.30
N ALA A 28 10.98 -2.83 0.30
CA ALA A 28 9.86 -2.16 0.97
C ALA A 28 10.34 -1.20 2.09
N SER A 29 11.34 -1.61 2.88
CA SER A 29 11.93 -0.78 3.91
C SER A 29 12.62 0.46 3.33
N VAL A 30 13.37 0.30 2.23
CA VAL A 30 14.04 1.41 1.53
C VAL A 30 13.00 2.40 1.00
N MET A 31 11.93 1.92 0.36
CA MET A 31 10.83 2.76 -0.14
C MET A 31 10.15 3.54 1.00
N LEU A 32 9.85 2.90 2.14
CA LEU A 32 9.26 3.58 3.30
C LEU A 32 10.15 4.66 3.90
N ASN A 33 11.48 4.46 3.89
CA ASN A 33 12.41 5.48 4.36
C ASN A 33 12.50 6.68 3.40
N ARG A 34 12.04 6.53 2.15
CA ARG A 34 11.99 7.57 1.13
C ARG A 34 10.61 8.26 1.03
N GLY A 35 9.61 7.80 1.78
CA GLY A 35 8.23 8.32 1.70
C GLY A 35 7.35 7.61 0.66
N GLU A 36 7.88 6.63 -0.06
CA GLU A 36 7.20 5.87 -1.12
C GLU A 36 6.32 4.76 -0.50
N ALA A 37 5.32 5.16 0.28
CA ALA A 37 4.51 4.25 1.08
C ALA A 37 3.59 3.35 0.24
N THR A 38 3.11 3.84 -0.91
CA THR A 38 2.26 3.08 -1.83
C THR A 38 3.02 1.93 -2.48
N GLU A 39 4.22 2.20 -2.99
CA GLU A 39 5.09 1.19 -3.61
C GLU A 39 5.56 0.15 -2.58
N ALA A 40 5.81 0.59 -1.35
CA ALA A 40 6.14 -0.31 -0.26
C ALA A 40 4.98 -1.27 0.10
N LEU A 41 3.72 -0.82 0.00
CA LEU A 41 2.55 -1.68 0.21
C LEU A 41 2.51 -2.81 -0.81
N GLU A 42 2.79 -2.53 -2.09
CA GLU A 42 2.82 -3.55 -3.13
C GLU A 42 3.84 -4.65 -2.79
N GLN A 43 5.05 -4.26 -2.39
CA GLN A 43 6.08 -5.23 -1.99
C GLN A 43 5.68 -6.05 -0.75
N CYS A 44 5.07 -5.42 0.25
CA CYS A 44 4.59 -6.12 1.46
C CYS A 44 3.44 -7.08 1.13
N SER A 45 2.53 -6.69 0.25
CA SER A 45 1.40 -7.52 -0.17
C SER A 45 1.86 -8.77 -0.94
N ALA A 46 2.87 -8.62 -1.81
CA ALA A 46 3.47 -9.74 -2.52
C ALA A 46 4.09 -10.76 -1.55
N VAL A 47 4.79 -10.29 -0.51
CA VAL A 47 5.32 -11.17 0.55
C VAL A 47 4.20 -11.89 1.29
N LEU A 48 3.11 -11.19 1.66
CA LEU A 48 2.00 -11.80 2.40
C LEU A 48 1.17 -12.78 1.57
N ASN A 49 1.11 -12.59 0.25
CA ASN A 49 0.51 -13.56 -0.67
C ASN A 49 1.33 -14.86 -0.73
N HIS A 50 2.65 -14.78 -0.61
CA HIS A 50 3.53 -15.95 -0.63
C HIS A 50 3.66 -16.60 0.76
N VAL A 51 3.86 -15.79 1.80
CA VAL A 51 4.00 -16.20 3.20
C VAL A 51 2.96 -15.46 4.05
N PRO A 52 1.74 -16.01 4.15
CA PRO A 52 0.71 -15.44 5.00
C PRO A 52 1.20 -15.34 6.44
N GLY A 53 0.95 -14.21 7.09
CA GLY A 53 1.34 -13.99 8.49
C GLY A 53 2.80 -13.61 8.71
N HIS A 54 3.58 -13.35 7.66
CA HIS A 54 5.00 -12.98 7.82
C HIS A 54 5.15 -11.71 8.70
N PRO A 55 5.79 -11.80 9.88
CA PRO A 55 5.75 -10.73 10.89
C PRO A 55 6.43 -9.45 10.42
N GLY A 56 7.54 -9.58 9.66
CA GLY A 56 8.23 -8.45 9.06
C GLY A 56 7.36 -7.71 8.03
N ALA A 57 6.57 -8.45 7.24
CA ALA A 57 5.72 -7.86 6.22
C ALA A 57 4.53 -7.12 6.86
N ILE A 58 3.91 -7.71 7.89
CA ILE A 58 2.85 -7.05 8.67
C ILE A 58 3.35 -5.76 9.33
N THR A 59 4.57 -5.79 9.85
CA THR A 59 5.18 -4.61 10.51
C THR A 59 5.38 -3.47 9.51
N LEU A 60 5.96 -3.77 8.34
CA LEU A 60 6.17 -2.77 7.29
C LEU A 60 4.85 -2.29 6.69
N LEU A 61 3.89 -3.18 6.48
CA LEU A 61 2.55 -2.84 5.98
C LEU A 61 1.83 -1.86 6.92
N ARG A 62 1.87 -2.12 8.24
CA ARG A 62 1.29 -1.20 9.24
C ARG A 62 1.95 0.19 9.19
N ARG A 63 3.28 0.23 9.03
CA ARG A 63 4.00 1.50 8.88
C ARG A 63 3.58 2.23 7.60
N ALA A 64 3.51 1.52 6.47
CA ALA A 64 3.09 2.05 5.19
C ALA A 64 1.66 2.63 5.24
N THR A 65 0.71 1.86 5.76
CA THR A 65 -0.67 2.33 5.94
C THR A 65 -0.76 3.52 6.89
N GLY A 66 0.08 3.56 7.94
CA GLY A 66 0.14 4.68 8.87
C GLY A 66 0.63 5.98 8.22
N MET A 67 1.59 5.89 7.27
CA MET A 67 2.06 7.04 6.50
C MET A 67 1.02 7.54 5.51
N LEU A 68 0.21 6.65 4.93
CA LEU A 68 -0.87 7.01 4.00
C LEU A 68 -2.16 7.46 4.69
N SER A 69 -2.38 7.06 5.94
CA SER A 69 -3.56 7.45 6.73
C SER A 69 -3.35 8.76 7.48
N ASP A 70 -2.23 9.46 7.28
CA ASP A 70 -2.00 10.76 7.90
C ASP A 70 -3.12 11.72 7.43
N PRO A 71 -3.98 12.23 8.33
CA PRO A 71 -5.15 13.03 7.97
C PRO A 71 -4.80 14.37 7.30
N ALA A 72 -3.51 14.70 7.14
CA ALA A 72 -3.06 15.84 6.35
C ALA A 72 -3.15 15.61 4.82
N ASP A 73 -3.26 14.36 4.35
CA ASP A 73 -3.34 13.99 2.92
C ASP A 73 -4.69 13.39 2.51
N VAL A 74 -5.73 13.48 3.37
CA VAL A 74 -7.11 13.40 2.86
C VAL A 74 -7.38 14.65 2.03
N GLY A 75 -6.90 14.62 0.78
CA GLY A 75 -7.38 15.49 -0.27
C GLY A 75 -8.91 15.44 -0.28
N GLU A 76 -9.50 16.63 -0.23
CA GLU A 76 -10.89 16.93 -0.55
C GLU A 76 -11.45 15.94 -1.59
N GLY A 77 -12.27 14.95 -1.19
CA GLY A 77 -12.70 13.94 -2.17
C GLY A 77 -13.65 12.86 -1.72
N TYR A 78 -13.68 12.49 -0.44
CA TYR A 78 -14.84 11.80 0.12
C TYR A 78 -15.76 12.86 0.71
N GLY A 79 -16.38 13.64 -0.17
CA GLY A 79 -17.55 14.42 0.19
C GLY A 79 -18.53 13.49 0.88
N GLU A 80 -19.04 13.92 2.03
CA GLU A 80 -20.07 13.24 2.81
C GLU A 80 -21.01 12.46 1.88
N VAL A 81 -20.85 11.14 1.84
CA VAL A 81 -21.83 10.30 1.18
C VAL A 81 -23.09 10.45 2.01
N ASN A 82 -24.00 11.29 1.53
CA ASN A 82 -25.27 11.49 2.16
C ASN A 82 -26.13 10.25 1.90
N TRP A 83 -25.93 9.23 2.74
CA TRP A 83 -26.68 7.97 2.70
C TRP A 83 -28.20 8.22 2.81
N ALA A 84 -28.62 9.33 3.43
CA ALA A 84 -30.03 9.69 3.52
C ALA A 84 -30.66 10.09 2.17
N ALA A 85 -29.86 10.53 1.19
CA ALA A 85 -30.36 10.84 -0.16
C ALA A 85 -30.65 9.57 -0.99
N TYR A 86 -29.95 8.46 -0.71
CA TYR A 86 -30.14 7.20 -1.43
C TYR A 86 -31.38 6.41 -0.98
N GLU A 87 -31.89 6.65 0.24
CA GLU A 87 -33.09 5.96 0.76
C GLU A 87 -34.39 6.44 0.08
N GLU A 88 -34.44 7.67 -0.43
CA GLU A 88 -35.65 8.27 -1.03
C GLU A 88 -35.90 7.76 -2.47
N GLU A 89 -34.83 7.44 -3.22
CA GLU A 89 -34.95 6.90 -4.58
C GLU A 89 -35.36 5.41 -4.60
N LEU A 90 -34.92 4.60 -3.63
CA LEU A 90 -35.31 3.18 -3.53
C LEU A 90 -36.75 2.98 -3.03
N SER A 91 -37.27 3.92 -2.23
CA SER A 91 -38.67 3.88 -1.79
C SER A 91 -39.66 4.28 -2.89
N SER A 92 -39.18 4.88 -3.99
CA SER A 92 -39.99 5.31 -5.14
C SER A 92 -39.88 4.34 -6.31
N ASP A 93 -39.89 3.04 -6.05
CA ASP A 93 -40.14 2.02 -7.07
C ASP A 93 -41.67 1.82 -7.17
N PRO A 94 -42.34 2.30 -8.24
CA PRO A 94 -43.79 2.16 -8.37
C PRO A 94 -44.15 0.71 -8.71
N SER A 95 -44.98 0.11 -7.84
CA SER A 95 -45.65 -1.20 -8.04
C SER A 95 -46.58 -1.22 -9.25
#